data_AF-A0A8D0BJZ6-F1
#
_entry.id   AF-A0A8D0BJZ6-F1
#
_cell.length_a   1.000
_cell.length_b   1.000
_cell.length_c   1.000
_cell.angle_alpha   90.00
_cell.angle_beta   90.00
_cell.angle_gamma   90.00
#
_symmetry.space_group_name_H-M   'P 1'
#
loop_
_entity.id
_entity.type
_entity.pdbx_description
1 polymer ?
#
loop_
_entity_poly.entity_id
_entity_poly.type
_entity_poly.pdbx_seq_one_letter_code
_entity_poly.pdbx_strand_id
1 'polypeptide(L)'
;MAVCSDLPVGAFIPTPGSRYTLSLHHLPHTLQSQGTKVPQLQRLILGSLFGSLLRLLPPLDSDLVMLISFPGDILMRMLKMLILPLVISSLISGLAGLDAKSSGRMGTRAMVYYMSTTVVAAILGVILVLSIHPGNPKLKKSPSVVIRNEEVSSLDAFLDLIRNLFPENLVQACFQQVKQLAGTTCVPVKRVRRERMATL
;
A
#
# COMPACT_ATOMS: atom_id res chain seq x y z
N MET A 1 16.73 29.52 42.39
CA MET A 1 16.26 28.13 42.27
C MET A 1 16.14 27.86 40.77
N ALA A 2 17.14 27.32 40.05
CA ALA A 2 17.74 25.97 40.16
C ALA A 2 16.61 24.91 40.10
N VAL A 3 16.49 23.96 39.16
CA VAL A 3 17.42 23.22 38.28
C VAL A 3 16.57 22.64 37.11
N CYS A 4 16.97 22.79 35.85
CA CYS A 4 17.45 21.74 34.91
C CYS A 4 16.62 20.44 34.82
N SER A 5 16.04 20.19 33.64
CA SER A 5 15.80 18.86 33.06
C SER A 5 15.71 19.00 31.54
N ASP A 6 16.90 19.10 30.94
CA ASP A 6 17.40 18.51 29.70
C ASP A 6 16.45 18.06 28.54
N LEU A 7 16.69 18.74 27.40
CA LEU A 7 16.87 18.23 26.02
C LEU A 7 15.65 17.88 25.12
N PRO A 8 15.80 18.00 23.78
CA PRO A 8 15.02 18.97 22.99
C PRO A 8 14.48 18.40 21.66
N VAL A 9 13.20 18.58 21.35
CA VAL A 9 12.69 18.33 19.98
C VAL A 9 12.61 19.66 19.24
N GLY A 10 13.77 20.29 19.02
CA GLY A 10 13.94 21.34 18.02
C GLY A 10 13.79 20.72 16.63
N ALA A 11 12.81 21.16 15.84
CA ALA A 11 12.95 22.29 14.93
C ALA A 11 13.95 21.99 13.80
N PHE A 12 13.43 21.47 12.68
CA PHE A 12 14.11 21.55 11.40
C PHE A 12 13.17 22.18 10.36
N ILE A 13 13.03 23.50 10.44
CA ILE A 13 12.63 24.36 9.33
C ILE A 13 13.93 24.84 8.69
N PRO A 14 14.30 24.41 7.47
CA PRO A 14 15.48 24.95 6.81
C PRO A 14 15.12 26.29 6.13
N THR A 15 15.55 27.40 6.74
CA THR A 15 15.70 28.69 6.07
C THR A 15 17.00 28.74 5.25
N PRO A 16 17.04 29.46 4.12
CA PRO A 16 18.19 29.45 3.24
C PRO A 16 19.25 30.44 3.74
N GLY A 17 20.46 29.95 4.00
CA GLY A 17 21.65 30.82 4.09
C GLY A 17 22.52 30.61 5.34
N SER A 18 23.78 30.24 5.05
CA SER A 18 24.97 30.37 5.89
C SER A 18 25.39 29.18 6.79
N ARG A 19 26.20 28.31 6.17
CA ARG A 19 27.47 27.73 6.66
C ARG A 19 27.62 27.33 8.14
N TYR A 20 27.63 26.01 8.38
CA TYR A 20 28.55 25.30 9.30
C TYR A 20 28.60 23.84 8.79
N THR A 21 29.55 23.39 7.96
CA THR A 21 30.95 23.09 8.29
C THR A 21 31.13 22.53 9.70
N LEU A 22 30.85 21.24 9.88
CA LEU A 22 31.61 20.44 10.84
C LEU A 22 31.68 18.98 10.39
N SER A 23 32.85 18.68 9.82
CA SER A 23 33.50 17.39 9.63
C SER A 23 33.00 16.26 10.52
N LEU A 24 32.33 15.27 9.90
CA LEU A 24 32.64 13.85 10.11
C LEU A 24 32.21 13.05 8.86
N HIS A 25 32.88 13.29 7.74
CA HIS A 25 32.72 12.50 6.52
C HIS A 25 34.08 12.08 5.97
N HIS A 26 34.74 11.21 6.73
CA HIS A 26 35.83 10.34 6.32
C HIS A 26 35.19 8.96 6.43
N LEU A 27 34.72 8.26 5.40
CA LEU A 27 35.36 7.72 4.19
C LEU A 27 34.31 6.73 3.60
N PRO A 28 34.32 6.26 2.33
CA PRO A 28 34.87 6.78 1.08
C PRO A 28 33.79 7.03 -0.02
N HIS A 29 33.98 8.09 -0.79
CA HIS A 29 33.33 8.37 -2.08
C HIS A 29 33.97 7.65 -3.28
N THR A 30 34.71 6.56 -3.05
CA THR A 30 35.41 5.86 -4.13
C THR A 30 34.57 4.72 -4.68
N LEU A 31 33.55 5.06 -5.46
CA LEU A 31 33.12 4.29 -6.64
C LEU A 31 32.56 5.29 -7.67
N GLN A 32 33.32 6.38 -7.83
CA GLN A 32 33.16 7.43 -8.82
C GLN A 32 33.97 7.09 -10.08
N SER A 33 33.85 5.86 -10.59
CA SER A 33 34.63 5.38 -11.74
C SER A 33 33.87 4.36 -12.59
N GLN A 34 32.90 4.87 -13.35
CA GLN A 34 32.73 4.59 -14.79
C GLN A 34 31.58 5.45 -15.31
N GLY A 35 31.93 6.38 -16.19
CA GLY A 35 31.05 7.40 -16.74
C GLY A 35 29.96 6.79 -17.61
N THR A 36 28.79 6.60 -17.02
CA THR A 36 27.54 6.60 -17.77
C THR A 36 26.64 7.67 -17.16
N LYS A 37 26.39 8.75 -17.92
CA LYS A 37 25.29 9.69 -17.68
C LYS A 37 23.95 9.00 -17.93
N VAL A 38 23.78 7.77 -17.46
CA VAL A 38 22.50 7.06 -17.59
C VAL A 38 21.53 7.79 -16.66
N PRO A 39 20.47 8.41 -17.17
CA PRO A 39 19.47 9.01 -16.30
C PRO A 39 18.93 7.89 -15.42
N GLN A 40 18.67 8.15 -14.14
CA GLN A 40 18.10 7.14 -13.22
C GLN A 40 16.81 6.52 -13.80
N LEU A 41 16.11 7.30 -14.64
CA LEU A 41 14.98 6.86 -15.44
C LEU A 41 15.30 5.68 -16.38
N GLN A 42 16.48 5.65 -17.02
CA GLN A 42 16.89 4.55 -17.90
C GLN A 42 16.99 3.22 -17.15
N ARG A 43 17.40 3.25 -15.87
CA ARG A 43 17.47 2.03 -15.04
C ARG A 43 16.08 1.48 -14.73
N LEU A 44 15.11 2.34 -14.41
CA LEU A 44 13.73 1.93 -14.16
C LEU A 44 13.06 1.37 -15.42
N ILE A 45 13.27 2.04 -16.56
CA ILE A 45 12.73 1.61 -17.84
C ILE A 45 13.36 0.26 -18.25
N LEU A 46 14.69 0.14 -18.17
CA LEU A 46 15.39 -1.10 -18.53
C LEU A 46 14.98 -2.25 -17.61
N GLY A 47 14.83 -2.00 -16.30
CA GLY A 47 14.35 -3.01 -15.35
C GLY A 47 12.90 -3.43 -15.59
N SER A 48 11.99 -2.48 -15.82
CA SER A 48 10.58 -2.78 -16.12
C SER A 48 10.41 -3.52 -17.45
N LEU A 49 11.19 -3.14 -18.46
CA LEU A 49 11.16 -3.77 -19.78
C LEU A 49 11.77 -5.18 -19.72
N PHE A 50 12.91 -5.35 -19.05
CA PHE A 50 13.55 -6.64 -18.87
C PHE A 50 12.68 -7.60 -18.04
N GLY A 51 12.05 -7.12 -16.96
CA GLY A 51 11.10 -7.91 -16.17
C GLY A 51 9.85 -8.33 -16.98
N SER A 52 9.33 -7.42 -17.82
CA SER A 52 8.21 -7.74 -18.72
C SER A 52 8.62 -8.72 -19.84
N LEU A 53 9.85 -8.60 -20.35
CA LEU A 53 10.42 -9.47 -21.38
C LEU A 53 10.67 -10.89 -20.85
N LEU A 54 11.23 -11.01 -19.64
CA LEU A 54 11.39 -12.28 -18.93
C LEU A 54 10.05 -13.00 -18.70
N ARG A 55 8.95 -12.24 -18.57
CA ARG A 55 7.59 -12.79 -18.45
C ARG A 55 7.01 -13.33 -19.76
N LEU A 56 7.49 -12.83 -20.91
CA LEU A 56 7.03 -13.26 -22.23
C LEU A 56 7.81 -14.47 -22.77
N LEU A 57 8.93 -14.84 -22.16
CA LEU A 57 9.70 -16.01 -22.54
C LEU A 57 9.06 -17.32 -22.02
N PRO A 58 9.19 -18.45 -22.76
CA PRO A 58 8.58 -19.76 -22.47
C PRO A 58 8.94 -20.32 -21.08
N PRO A 59 8.16 -21.29 -20.55
CA PRO A 59 8.14 -21.65 -19.13
C PRO A 59 9.52 -22.09 -18.68
N LEU A 60 10.15 -21.21 -17.93
CA LEU A 60 11.28 -21.56 -17.12
C LEU A 60 10.75 -22.46 -15.99
N ASP A 61 11.53 -23.46 -15.59
CA ASP A 61 11.23 -24.45 -14.55
C ASP A 61 10.64 -23.83 -13.25
N SER A 62 9.89 -24.57 -12.43
CA SER A 62 9.19 -23.94 -11.29
C SER A 62 10.14 -23.33 -10.24
N ASP A 63 11.39 -23.81 -10.20
CA ASP A 63 12.38 -23.43 -9.21
C ASP A 63 12.95 -22.01 -9.39
N LEU A 64 13.22 -21.59 -10.62
CA LEU A 64 13.78 -20.26 -10.90
C LEU A 64 12.73 -19.14 -10.81
N VAL A 65 11.44 -19.47 -10.92
CA VAL A 65 10.34 -18.51 -10.74
C VAL A 65 10.22 -18.19 -9.27
N MET A 66 10.34 -19.21 -8.41
CA MET A 66 10.39 -19.04 -6.96
C MET A 66 11.62 -18.23 -6.51
N LEU A 67 12.78 -18.47 -7.14
CA LEU A 67 14.01 -17.75 -6.84
C LEU A 67 13.95 -16.27 -7.27
N ILE A 68 13.27 -15.96 -8.38
CA ILE A 68 13.07 -14.59 -8.87
C ILE A 68 11.96 -13.84 -8.12
N SER A 69 10.93 -14.53 -7.61
CA SER A 69 9.84 -13.89 -6.87
C SER A 69 10.24 -13.52 -5.43
N PHE A 70 11.15 -14.30 -4.84
CA PHE A 70 11.66 -14.09 -3.48
C PHE A 70 12.10 -12.64 -3.17
N PRO A 71 12.98 -11.99 -3.97
CA PRO A 71 13.35 -10.59 -3.72
C PRO A 71 12.17 -9.61 -3.89
N GLY A 72 11.22 -9.90 -4.79
CA GLY A 72 10.02 -9.09 -4.98
C GLY A 72 9.07 -9.12 -3.79
N ASP A 73 8.88 -10.31 -3.20
CA ASP A 73 8.05 -10.50 -2.01
C ASP A 73 8.64 -9.78 -0.79
N ILE A 74 9.97 -9.86 -0.59
CA ILE A 74 10.65 -9.15 0.50
C ILE A 74 10.52 -7.64 0.32
N LEU A 75 10.72 -7.12 -0.90
CA LEU A 75 10.53 -5.69 -1.20
C LEU A 75 9.11 -5.22 -0.87
N MET A 76 8.10 -5.97 -1.31
CA MET A 76 6.70 -5.64 -1.06
C MET A 76 6.34 -5.67 0.43
N ARG A 77 6.96 -6.55 1.21
CA ARG A 77 6.80 -6.59 2.68
C ARG A 77 7.45 -5.38 3.35
N MET A 78 8.66 -5.00 2.92
CA MET A 78 9.37 -3.82 3.43
C MET A 78 8.58 -2.53 3.14
N LEU A 79 8.08 -2.34 1.92
CA LEU A 79 7.28 -1.15 1.56
C LEU A 79 5.97 -1.04 2.35
N LYS A 80 5.28 -2.17 2.58
CA LYS A 80 4.04 -2.21 3.36
C LYS A 80 4.23 -1.87 4.84
N MET A 81 5.38 -2.19 5.44
CA MET A 81 5.67 -1.79 6.83
C MET A 81 5.96 -0.30 6.96
N LEU A 82 6.51 0.32 5.90
CA LEU A 82 6.84 1.75 5.89
C LEU A 82 5.65 2.65 5.58
N ILE A 83 4.70 2.21 4.75
CA ILE A 83 3.61 3.08 4.27
C ILE A 83 2.73 3.60 5.41
N LEU A 84 2.32 2.73 6.35
CA LEU A 84 1.42 3.11 7.44
C LEU A 84 2.03 4.19 8.37
N PRO A 85 3.23 4.01 8.95
CA PRO A 85 3.84 5.03 9.82
C PRO A 85 4.21 6.33 9.06
N LEU A 86 4.66 6.23 7.81
CA LEU A 86 5.02 7.42 7.02
C LEU A 86 3.80 8.26 6.65
N VAL A 87 2.69 7.62 6.28
CA VAL A 87 1.45 8.34 5.94
C VAL A 87 0.89 9.06 7.17
N ILE A 88 0.86 8.40 8.34
CA ILE A 88 0.32 9.01 9.57
C ILE A 88 1.19 10.19 10.03
N SER A 89 2.51 10.02 10.09
CA SER A 89 3.43 11.11 10.48
C SER A 89 3.40 12.29 9.51
N SER A 90 3.35 12.02 8.20
CA SER A 90 3.22 13.06 7.17
C SER A 90 1.90 13.80 7.28
N LEU A 91 0.79 13.09 7.54
CA LEU A 91 -0.53 13.71 7.70
C LEU A 91 -0.57 14.60 8.95
N ILE A 92 -0.08 14.11 10.09
CA ILE A 92 -0.06 14.89 11.35
C ILE A 92 0.79 16.16 11.17
N SER A 93 2.02 16.03 10.64
CA SER A 93 2.90 17.18 10.42
C SER A 93 2.32 18.16 9.39
N GLY A 94 1.68 17.66 8.33
CA GLY A 94 1.05 18.50 7.31
C GLY A 94 -0.16 19.26 7.82
N LEU A 95 -0.96 18.66 8.71
CA LEU A 95 -2.11 19.32 9.32
C LEU A 95 -1.72 20.27 10.46
N ALA A 96 -0.66 19.96 11.22
CA ALA A 96 -0.19 20.79 12.33
C ALA A 96 0.34 22.17 11.89
N GLY A 97 0.80 22.30 10.65
CA GLY A 97 1.32 23.56 10.10
C GLY A 97 0.26 24.52 9.54
N LEU A 98 -1.03 24.15 9.56
CA LEU A 98 -2.10 24.91 8.93
C LEU A 98 -3.20 25.26 9.94
N ASP A 99 -3.72 26.49 9.88
CA ASP A 99 -4.87 26.91 10.70
C ASP A 99 -6.12 26.07 10.42
N ALA A 100 -6.95 25.83 11.44
CA ALA A 100 -8.17 25.01 11.31
C ALA A 100 -9.12 25.51 10.19
N LYS A 101 -9.22 26.83 10.00
CA LYS A 101 -10.06 27.44 8.95
C LYS A 101 -9.51 27.22 7.54
N SER A 102 -8.19 27.25 7.37
CA SER A 102 -7.56 27.03 6.05
C SER A 102 -7.50 25.54 5.71
N SER A 103 -7.22 24.68 6.69
CA SER A 103 -7.24 23.22 6.56
C SER A 103 -8.60 22.69 6.09
N GLY A 104 -9.71 23.17 6.68
CA GLY A 104 -11.06 22.79 6.24
C GLY A 104 -11.40 23.23 4.81
N ARG A 105 -10.92 24.40 4.36
CA ARG A 105 -11.10 24.88 2.98
C ARG A 105 -10.25 24.09 1.98
N MET A 106 -9.07 23.67 2.38
CA MET A 106 -8.22 22.80 1.55
C MET A 106 -8.85 21.41 1.40
N GLY A 107 -9.35 20.83 2.50
CA GLY A 107 -10.03 19.54 2.49
C GLY A 107 -11.31 19.53 1.66
N THR A 108 -12.15 20.56 1.77
CA THR A 108 -13.38 20.67 0.95
C THR A 108 -13.07 20.81 -0.54
N ARG A 109 -12.06 21.60 -0.92
CA ARG A 109 -11.59 21.68 -2.31
C ARG A 109 -11.06 20.34 -2.81
N ALA A 110 -10.29 19.63 -2.00
CA ALA A 110 -9.79 18.30 -2.33
C ALA A 110 -10.93 17.28 -2.52
N MET A 111 -11.96 17.32 -1.68
CA MET A 111 -13.12 16.44 -1.78
C MET A 111 -13.91 16.67 -3.08
N VAL A 112 -14.19 17.94 -3.41
CA VAL A 112 -14.87 18.31 -4.68
C VAL A 112 -14.03 17.88 -5.88
N TYR A 113 -12.71 18.11 -5.83
CA TYR A 113 -11.78 17.69 -6.88
C TYR A 113 -11.81 16.16 -7.06
N TYR A 114 -11.70 15.38 -5.97
CA TYR A 114 -11.69 13.92 -6.04
C TYR A 114 -13.01 13.34 -6.56
N MET A 115 -14.15 13.89 -6.13
CA MET A 115 -15.46 13.48 -6.63
C MET A 115 -15.59 13.76 -8.13
N SER A 116 -15.22 14.97 -8.58
CA SER A 116 -15.31 15.33 -10.00
C SER A 116 -14.42 14.45 -10.89
N THR A 117 -13.18 14.19 -10.48
CA THR A 117 -12.27 13.34 -11.26
C THR A 117 -12.70 11.87 -11.24
N THR A 118 -13.33 11.39 -10.16
CA THR A 118 -13.83 10.01 -10.09
C THR A 118 -14.98 9.79 -11.07
N VAL A 119 -15.91 10.75 -11.17
CA VAL A 119 -17.01 10.70 -12.15
C VAL A 119 -16.45 10.72 -13.58
N VAL A 120 -15.51 11.61 -13.87
CA VAL A 120 -14.87 11.68 -15.20
C VAL A 120 -14.12 10.38 -15.52
N ALA A 121 -13.36 9.84 -14.57
CA ALA A 121 -12.63 8.57 -14.74
C ALA A 121 -13.59 7.38 -14.95
N ALA A 122 -14.73 7.33 -14.25
CA ALA A 122 -15.73 6.29 -14.42
C ALA A 122 -16.37 6.35 -15.82
N ILE A 123 -16.74 7.55 -16.29
CA ILE A 123 -17.29 7.74 -17.64
C ILE A 123 -16.27 7.30 -18.70
N LEU A 124 -15.01 7.73 -18.57
CA LEU A 124 -13.94 7.31 -19.48
C LEU A 124 -13.70 5.79 -19.43
N GLY A 125 -13.76 5.18 -18.24
CA GLY A 125 -13.64 3.74 -18.07
C GLY A 125 -14.75 2.98 -18.79
N VAL A 126 -16.00 3.42 -18.66
CA VAL A 126 -17.15 2.82 -19.36
C VAL A 126 -16.99 2.96 -20.87
N ILE A 127 -16.62 4.15 -21.37
CA ILE A 127 -16.38 4.37 -22.80
C ILE A 127 -15.27 3.44 -23.32
N LEU A 128 -14.17 3.31 -22.59
CA LEU A 128 -13.03 2.49 -22.99
C LEU A 128 -13.37 1.00 -23.03
N VAL A 129 -14.07 0.49 -22.00
CA VAL A 129 -14.53 -0.90 -21.94
C VAL A 129 -15.54 -1.20 -23.05
N LEU A 130 -16.47 -0.28 -23.32
CA LEU A 130 -17.43 -0.42 -24.42
C LEU A 130 -16.79 -0.20 -25.80
N SER A 131 -15.60 0.39 -25.91
CA SER A 131 -14.91 0.53 -27.20
C SER A 131 -14.03 -0.69 -27.49
N ILE A 132 -13.16 -1.04 -26.54
CA ILE A 132 -12.22 -2.17 -26.68
C ILE A 132 -12.94 -3.52 -26.56
N HIS A 133 -14.10 -3.56 -25.89
CA HIS A 133 -14.82 -4.79 -25.53
C HIS A 133 -13.89 -5.87 -24.97
N PRO A 134 -13.15 -5.60 -23.88
CA PRO A 134 -12.23 -6.57 -23.30
C PRO A 134 -13.03 -7.68 -22.58
N GLY A 135 -13.45 -8.70 -23.32
CA GLY A 135 -14.18 -9.84 -22.78
C GLY A 135 -14.44 -10.92 -23.83
N ASN A 136 -14.06 -12.17 -23.52
CA ASN A 136 -14.32 -13.30 -24.39
C ASN A 136 -15.69 -13.91 -24.07
N PRO A 137 -16.74 -13.74 -24.91
CA PRO A 137 -18.07 -14.29 -24.63
C PRO A 137 -18.10 -15.83 -24.59
N LYS A 138 -17.05 -16.48 -25.10
CA LYS A 138 -16.90 -17.94 -25.14
C LYS A 138 -16.65 -18.57 -23.76
N LEU A 139 -16.19 -17.81 -22.77
CA LEU A 139 -15.87 -18.31 -21.41
C LEU A 139 -17.08 -18.35 -20.46
N LYS A 140 -18.26 -17.85 -20.87
CA LYS A 140 -19.48 -17.79 -20.03
C LYS A 140 -20.23 -19.12 -19.88
N LYS A 141 -19.71 -20.22 -20.46
CA LYS A 141 -20.40 -21.53 -20.52
C LYS A 141 -19.98 -22.55 -19.45
N SER A 142 -19.05 -22.25 -18.55
CA SER A 142 -18.72 -23.16 -17.44
C SER A 142 -19.62 -22.89 -16.22
N PRO A 143 -20.35 -23.90 -15.70
CA PRO A 143 -21.16 -23.76 -14.50
C PRO A 143 -20.24 -23.91 -13.29
N SER A 144 -19.51 -22.86 -12.92
CA SER A 144 -18.68 -22.87 -11.72
C SER A 144 -18.97 -21.64 -10.89
N VAL A 145 -19.55 -21.90 -9.71
CA VAL A 145 -19.97 -20.96 -8.67
C VAL A 145 -21.24 -20.19 -9.03
N VAL A 146 -22.38 -20.75 -8.65
CA VAL A 146 -23.63 -20.01 -8.43
C VAL A 146 -23.36 -19.06 -7.27
N ILE A 147 -22.81 -17.87 -7.56
CA ILE A 147 -22.89 -16.75 -6.64
C ILE A 147 -24.38 -16.43 -6.57
N ARG A 148 -24.98 -16.73 -5.42
CA ARG A 148 -26.33 -16.28 -5.09
C ARG A 148 -26.27 -14.76 -5.17
N ASN A 149 -26.80 -14.21 -6.27
CA ASN A 149 -27.09 -12.79 -6.36
C ASN A 149 -28.29 -12.56 -5.45
N GLU A 150 -28.04 -12.53 -4.14
CA GLU A 150 -28.91 -11.77 -3.24
C GLU A 150 -28.96 -10.37 -3.83
N GLU A 151 -30.14 -9.85 -4.11
CA GLU A 151 -30.32 -8.46 -4.54
C GLU A 151 -29.92 -7.57 -3.36
N VAL A 152 -28.61 -7.35 -3.21
CA VAL A 152 -28.06 -6.51 -2.16
C VAL A 152 -28.56 -5.11 -2.43
N SER A 153 -29.53 -4.67 -1.64
CA SER A 153 -30.07 -3.32 -1.75
C SER A 153 -28.91 -2.33 -1.63
N SER A 154 -28.87 -1.32 -2.48
CA SER A 154 -27.80 -0.30 -2.47
C SER A 154 -27.69 0.38 -1.10
N LEU A 155 -28.80 0.45 -0.36
CA LEU A 155 -28.82 0.92 1.03
C LEU A 155 -28.06 -0.03 1.96
N ASP A 156 -28.20 -1.35 1.81
CA ASP A 156 -27.49 -2.32 2.65
C ASP A 156 -25.99 -2.28 2.35
N ALA A 157 -25.58 -2.14 1.08
CA ALA A 157 -24.17 -1.95 0.71
C ALA A 157 -23.58 -0.62 1.23
N PHE A 158 -24.35 0.47 1.20
CA PHE A 158 -23.93 1.75 1.77
C PHE A 158 -23.83 1.71 3.29
N LEU A 159 -24.81 1.08 3.95
CA LEU A 159 -24.77 0.84 5.40
C LEU A 159 -23.59 -0.06 5.76
N ASP A 160 -23.28 -1.08 4.97
CA ASP A 160 -22.13 -1.95 5.16
C ASP A 160 -20.80 -1.20 4.97
N LEU A 161 -20.69 -0.29 3.99
CA LEU A 161 -19.53 0.59 3.83
C LEU A 161 -19.31 1.47 5.07
N ILE A 162 -20.38 2.08 5.60
CA ILE A 162 -20.30 2.90 6.82
C ILE A 162 -19.94 2.04 8.03
N ARG A 163 -20.54 0.84 8.16
CA ARG A 163 -20.20 -0.13 9.22
C ARG A 163 -18.74 -0.57 9.12
N ASN A 164 -18.20 -0.76 7.92
CA ASN A 164 -16.81 -1.15 7.68
C ASN A 164 -15.82 0.02 7.85
N LEU A 165 -16.27 1.28 7.72
CA LEU A 165 -15.45 2.46 7.97
C LEU A 165 -15.13 2.62 9.47
N PHE A 166 -16.08 2.29 10.34
CA PHE A 166 -15.90 2.25 11.79
C PHE A 166 -15.64 0.80 12.20
N PRO A 167 -14.39 0.35 12.34
CA PRO A 167 -14.12 -1.02 12.75
C PRO A 167 -14.89 -1.31 14.03
N GLU A 168 -15.71 -2.35 13.99
CA GLU A 168 -16.55 -2.81 15.10
C GLU A 168 -15.75 -3.00 16.40
N ASN A 169 -14.43 -3.20 16.29
CA ASN A 169 -13.52 -3.28 17.42
C ASN A 169 -12.18 -2.57 17.14
N LEU A 170 -12.19 -1.23 17.08
CA LEU A 170 -10.98 -0.39 16.90
C LEU A 170 -9.85 -0.77 17.88
N VAL A 171 -10.20 -1.06 19.14
CA VAL A 171 -9.25 -1.43 20.20
C VAL A 171 -8.69 -2.84 20.00
N GLN A 172 -9.51 -3.79 19.52
CA GLN A 172 -9.06 -5.17 19.28
C GLN A 172 -8.17 -5.27 18.04
N ALA A 173 -8.47 -4.52 16.97
CA ALA A 173 -7.67 -4.53 15.74
C ALA A 173 -6.26 -3.93 15.95
N CYS A 174 -6.15 -2.80 16.65
CA CYS A 174 -4.86 -2.20 16.96
C CYS A 174 -4.00 -3.07 17.90
N PHE A 175 -4.59 -3.79 18.87
CA PHE A 175 -3.84 -4.69 19.76
C PHE A 175 -3.52 -6.06 19.14
N GLN A 176 -4.33 -6.57 18.22
CA GLN A 176 -4.08 -7.86 17.56
C GLN A 176 -3.00 -7.77 16.46
N GLN A 177 -2.76 -6.60 15.87
CA GLN A 177 -1.65 -6.40 14.91
C GLN A 177 -0.27 -6.61 15.55
N VAL A 178 -0.13 -6.40 16.87
CA VAL A 178 1.12 -6.66 17.61
C VAL A 178 1.33 -8.15 17.90
N LYS A 179 0.25 -8.94 18.02
CA LYS A 179 0.35 -10.39 18.23
C LYS A 179 0.78 -11.17 16.99
N GLN A 180 0.64 -10.61 15.79
CA GLN A 180 1.05 -11.28 14.54
C GLN A 180 2.58 -11.28 14.33
N LEU A 181 3.33 -10.39 14.99
CA LEU A 181 4.79 -10.27 14.85
C LEU A 181 5.59 -10.95 15.97
N ALA A 182 4.95 -11.33 17.08
CA ALA A 182 5.57 -12.14 18.15
C ALA A 182 5.19 -13.64 18.05
N GLY A 183 4.51 -14.02 16.98
CA GLY A 183 3.95 -15.35 16.78
C GLY A 183 4.45 -16.00 15.49
N THR A 184 5.75 -16.29 15.40
CA THR A 184 6.18 -17.54 14.76
C THR A 184 5.65 -18.68 15.62
N THR A 185 4.34 -18.86 15.65
CA THR A 185 3.69 -19.97 16.34
C THR A 185 2.47 -20.32 15.53
N CYS A 186 2.70 -21.29 14.65
CA CYS A 186 1.75 -22.31 14.24
C CYS A 186 0.32 -22.00 14.66
N VAL A 187 -0.54 -21.56 13.72
CA VAL A 187 -1.99 -21.73 13.91
C VAL A 187 -2.24 -23.23 13.86
N PRO A 188 -2.59 -23.92 14.96
CA PRO A 188 -3.04 -25.29 14.85
C PRO A 188 -4.36 -25.28 14.11
N VAL A 189 -4.40 -25.90 12.94
CA VAL A 189 -5.64 -26.32 12.29
C VAL A 189 -6.33 -27.29 13.26
N LYS A 190 -7.23 -26.78 14.10
CA LYS A 190 -8.21 -27.63 14.79
C LYS A 190 -9.08 -28.23 13.69
N ARG A 191 -8.78 -29.48 13.30
CA ARG A 191 -9.74 -30.32 12.58
C ARG A 191 -11.05 -30.28 13.37
N VAL A 192 -12.11 -29.73 12.77
CA VAL A 192 -13.47 -29.86 13.28
C VAL A 192 -13.78 -31.36 13.35
N ARG A 193 -14.06 -31.77 14.58
CA ARG A 193 -14.14 -33.13 15.07
C ARG A 193 -15.22 -33.92 14.36
N ARG A 194 -14.77 -34.98 13.70
CA ARG A 194 -15.53 -36.14 13.23
C ARG A 194 -16.10 -36.88 14.44
N GLU A 195 -17.29 -36.53 14.95
CA GLU A 195 -18.09 -37.36 15.89
C GLU A 195 -19.61 -37.13 15.75
N ARG A 196 -20.20 -37.50 14.61
CA ARG A 196 -21.65 -37.81 14.47
C ARG A 196 -21.88 -38.85 13.36
N MET A 197 -21.27 -40.02 13.47
CA MET A 197 -21.63 -41.21 12.66
C MET A 197 -21.48 -42.50 13.48
N ALA A 198 -21.93 -42.46 14.74
CA ALA A 198 -22.04 -43.63 15.60
C ALA A 198 -23.32 -43.56 16.44
N THR A 199 -24.48 -43.30 15.81
CA THR A 199 -25.83 -43.61 16.32
C THR A 199 -26.90 -43.10 15.33
N LEU A 200 -27.17 -43.89 14.30
CA LEU A 200 -28.49 -44.39 13.85
C LEU A 200 -28.34 -45.06 12.49
#